data_AF-A0A7C6K3D7-F1
#
_entry.id   AF-A0A7C6K3D7-F1
#
_cell.length_a   1.000
_cell.length_b   1.000
_cell.length_c   1.000
_cell.angle_alpha   90.00
_cell.angle_beta   90.00
_cell.angle_gamma   90.00
#
_symmetry.space_group_name_H-M   'P 1'
#
loop_
_entity.id
_entity.type
_entity.pdbx_description
1 polymer ?
#
loop_
_entity_poly.entity_id
_entity_poly.type
_entity_poly.pdbx_seq_one_letter_code
_entity_poly.pdbx_strand_id
1 'polypeptide(L)'
;MIILKIIGCTLIVLSSSLIGYIYGKSYKERLENLIYLENCIKILETEIMYGANPLPEALKNVYKKGNKKVSFIFDRISQALKEHKSGEVLECFLMVSDTMKKNLNFKKEDVEVFTNLGRTIGSSNRKDQEKSFKLILAQIKALQKEARLEKEKNEKMFKNLGFLSGLAIVIILL
;
A
#
# COMPACT_ATOMS: atom_id res chain seq x y z
N MET A 1 -39.83 0.18 26.95
CA MET A 1 -39.90 -0.57 25.67
C MET A 1 -39.48 0.28 24.46
N ILE A 2 -40.01 1.50 24.28
CA ILE A 2 -39.69 2.38 23.13
C ILE A 2 -38.22 2.84 23.12
N ILE A 3 -37.68 3.23 24.28
CA ILE A 3 -36.29 3.72 24.42
C ILE A 3 -35.28 2.66 23.93
N LEU A 4 -35.50 1.39 24.26
CA LEU A 4 -34.61 0.29 23.84
C LEU A 4 -34.63 0.08 22.32
N LYS A 5 -35.79 0.23 21.68
CA LYS A 5 -35.93 0.16 20.21
C LYS A 5 -35.15 1.29 19.52
N ILE A 6 -35.26 2.52 20.04
CA ILE A 6 -34.55 3.69 19.49
C ILE A 6 -33.03 3.50 19.58
N ILE A 7 -32.53 3.03 20.73
CA ILE A 7 -31.10 2.77 20.93
C ILE A 7 -30.61 1.69 19.96
N GLY A 8 -31.34 0.59 19.83
CA GLY A 8 -30.98 -0.51 18.92
C GLY A 8 -30.92 -0.06 17.46
N CYS A 9 -31.93 0.68 16.99
CA CYS A 9 -31.95 1.19 15.62
C CYS A 9 -30.78 2.14 15.34
N THR A 10 -30.46 3.01 16.31
CA THR A 10 -29.33 3.94 16.19
C THR A 10 -28.01 3.19 16.11
N LEU A 11 -27.80 2.17 16.94
CA LEU A 11 -26.58 1.35 16.93
C LEU A 11 -26.39 0.62 15.60
N ILE A 12 -27.47 0.09 14.99
CA ILE A 12 -27.43 -0.59 13.69
C ILE A 12 -26.98 0.37 12.59
N VAL A 13 -27.62 1.56 12.50
CA VAL A 13 -27.28 2.55 11.48
C VAL A 13 -25.86 3.08 11.65
N LEU A 14 -25.43 3.33 12.88
CA LEU A 14 -24.06 3.77 13.16
C LEU A 14 -23.04 2.69 12.78
N SER A 15 -23.27 1.44 13.16
CA SER A 15 -22.32 0.34 12.90
C SER A 15 -22.17 0.08 11.39
N SER A 16 -23.29 0.01 10.66
CA SER A 16 -23.30 -0.16 9.21
C SER A 16 -22.67 1.02 8.46
N SER A 17 -22.93 2.25 8.90
CA SER A 17 -22.29 3.46 8.36
C SER A 17 -20.79 3.47 8.60
N LEU A 18 -20.34 3.07 9.79
CA LEU A 18 -18.91 2.96 10.13
C LEU A 18 -18.21 1.93 9.24
N ILE A 19 -18.83 0.78 8.99
CA ILE A 19 -18.30 -0.23 8.06
C ILE A 19 -18.15 0.37 6.66
N GLY A 20 -19.19 1.02 6.13
CA GLY A 20 -19.13 1.68 4.82
C GLY A 20 -18.04 2.75 4.73
N TYR A 21 -17.83 3.51 5.81
CA TYR A 21 -16.77 4.50 5.91
C TYR A 21 -15.36 3.87 5.89
N ILE A 22 -15.15 2.77 6.64
CA ILE A 22 -13.87 2.05 6.68
C ILE A 22 -13.51 1.52 5.28
N TYR A 23 -14.46 0.90 4.59
CA TYR A 23 -14.24 0.42 3.22
C TYR A 23 -14.00 1.57 2.24
N GLY A 24 -14.71 2.70 2.36
CA GLY A 24 -14.43 3.87 1.52
C GLY A 24 -13.04 4.45 1.75
N LYS A 25 -12.58 4.45 3.01
CA LYS A 25 -11.27 4.98 3.41
C LYS A 25 -10.10 4.15 2.86
N SER A 26 -10.25 2.84 2.74
CA SER A 26 -9.17 1.97 2.24
C SER A 26 -8.74 2.30 0.80
N TYR A 27 -9.68 2.70 -0.07
CA TYR A 27 -9.37 3.17 -1.43
C TYR A 27 -8.53 4.44 -1.44
N LYS A 28 -8.84 5.39 -0.55
CA LYS A 28 -8.04 6.61 -0.39
C LYS A 28 -6.64 6.28 0.12
N GLU A 29 -6.55 5.40 1.11
CA GLU A 29 -5.28 4.97 1.69
C GLU A 29 -4.40 4.24 0.67
N ARG A 30 -4.96 3.34 -0.17
CA ARG A 30 -4.23 2.68 -1.27
C ARG A 30 -3.56 3.72 -2.18
N LEU A 31 -4.31 4.72 -2.64
CA LEU A 31 -3.77 5.77 -3.51
C LEU A 31 -2.65 6.57 -2.84
N GLU A 32 -2.86 7.02 -1.59
CA GLU A 32 -1.83 7.74 -0.83
C GLU A 32 -0.56 6.90 -0.67
N ASN A 33 -0.72 5.61 -0.34
CA ASN A 33 0.39 4.71 -0.14
C ASN A 33 1.15 4.43 -1.46
N LEU A 34 0.48 4.35 -2.61
CA LEU A 34 1.15 4.22 -3.92
C LEU A 34 1.97 5.47 -4.28
N ILE A 35 1.49 6.67 -3.91
CA ILE A 35 2.24 7.93 -4.09
C ILE A 35 3.50 7.93 -3.20
N TYR A 36 3.37 7.52 -1.94
CA TYR A 36 4.51 7.39 -1.04
C TYR A 36 5.49 6.31 -1.50
N LEU A 37 5.00 5.21 -2.06
CA LEU A 37 5.84 4.16 -2.63
C LEU A 37 6.64 4.66 -3.82
N GLU A 38 6.02 5.40 -4.76
CA GLU A 38 6.74 6.01 -5.88
C GLU A 38 7.89 6.90 -5.40
N ASN A 39 7.65 7.73 -4.38
CA ASN A 39 8.70 8.56 -3.79
C ASN A 39 9.82 7.71 -3.18
N CYS A 40 9.49 6.67 -2.41
CA CYS A 40 10.49 5.76 -1.85
C CYS A 40 11.32 5.07 -2.93
N ILE A 41 10.71 4.65 -4.04
CA ILE A 41 11.42 4.04 -5.17
C ILE A 41 12.35 5.04 -5.87
N LYS A 42 11.97 6.32 -6.03
CA LYS A 42 12.85 7.37 -6.57
C LYS A 42 14.05 7.64 -5.66
N ILE A 43 13.84 7.63 -4.35
CA ILE A 43 14.95 7.74 -3.38
C ILE A 43 15.89 6.54 -3.56
N LEU A 44 15.35 5.32 -3.68
CA LEU A 44 16.16 4.12 -3.88
C LEU A 44 16.94 4.16 -5.20
N GLU A 45 16.28 4.56 -6.29
CA GLU A 45 16.91 4.78 -7.60
C GLU A 45 18.09 5.73 -7.45
N THR A 46 17.95 6.83 -6.72
CA THR A 46 19.03 7.80 -6.50
C THR A 46 20.19 7.19 -5.69
N GLU A 47 19.88 6.46 -4.61
CA GLU A 47 20.87 5.82 -3.75
C GLU A 47 21.66 4.72 -4.49
N ILE A 48 21.03 3.98 -5.41
CA ILE A 48 21.69 2.92 -6.20
C ILE A 48 22.39 3.49 -7.43
N MET A 49 21.78 4.43 -8.14
CA MET A 49 22.33 5.00 -9.37
C MET A 49 23.43 6.03 -9.14
N TYR A 50 23.49 6.67 -7.98
CA TYR A 50 24.49 7.73 -7.72
C TYR A 50 25.24 7.52 -6.40
N GLY A 51 24.73 6.68 -5.49
CA GLY A 51 25.44 6.31 -4.28
C GLY A 51 26.43 5.17 -4.51
N ALA A 52 27.47 5.12 -3.67
CA ALA A 52 28.38 3.98 -3.55
C ALA A 52 27.96 3.05 -2.37
N ASN A 53 26.75 3.24 -1.85
CA ASN A 53 26.27 2.54 -0.67
C ASN A 53 25.85 1.10 -1.03
N PRO A 54 26.25 0.09 -0.24
CA PRO A 54 25.67 -1.25 -0.34
C PRO A 54 24.14 -1.22 -0.27
N LEU A 55 23.47 -2.14 -0.97
CA LEU A 55 22.00 -2.20 -1.04
C LEU A 55 21.30 -2.12 0.34
N PRO A 56 21.75 -2.83 1.40
CA PRO A 56 21.12 -2.70 2.71
C PRO A 56 21.16 -1.26 3.26
N GLU A 57 22.24 -0.51 3.00
CA GLU A 57 22.36 0.89 3.42
C GLU A 57 21.49 1.82 2.58
N ALA A 58 21.42 1.61 1.26
CA ALA A 58 20.52 2.33 0.37
C ALA A 58 19.06 2.18 0.81
N LEU A 59 18.62 0.96 1.13
CA LEU A 59 17.28 0.69 1.65
C LEU A 59 17.03 1.36 3.01
N LYS A 60 18.04 1.39 3.90
CA LYS A 60 17.95 2.12 5.17
C LYS A 60 17.83 3.62 4.96
N ASN A 61 18.50 4.17 3.95
CA ASN A 61 18.39 5.59 3.59
C ASN A 61 17.00 5.93 3.02
N VAL A 62 16.40 5.03 2.24
CA VAL A 62 14.99 5.16 1.82
C VAL A 62 14.07 5.22 3.03
N TYR A 63 14.26 4.34 4.02
CA TYR A 63 13.51 4.42 5.26
C TYR A 63 13.67 5.78 5.95
N LYS A 64 14.91 6.28 6.08
CA LYS A 64 15.22 7.56 6.73
C LYS A 64 14.56 8.76 6.03
N LYS A 65 14.65 8.83 4.69
CA LYS A 65 14.23 9.97 3.87
C LYS A 65 12.75 9.90 3.42
N GLY A 66 12.22 8.69 3.26
CA GLY A 66 10.87 8.45 2.76
C GLY A 66 9.78 8.55 3.83
N ASN A 67 8.52 8.65 3.38
CA ASN A 67 7.37 8.72 4.27
C ASN A 67 7.20 7.42 5.08
N LYS A 68 7.18 7.54 6.41
CA LYS A 68 7.14 6.39 7.34
C LYS A 68 5.93 5.47 7.17
N LYS A 69 4.82 5.94 6.61
CA LYS A 69 3.66 5.11 6.28
C LYS A 69 4.03 3.94 5.37
N VAL A 70 4.96 4.14 4.43
CA VAL A 70 5.40 3.12 3.47
C VAL A 70 6.86 2.73 3.67
N SER A 71 7.72 3.69 3.98
CA SER A 71 9.18 3.51 3.97
C SER A 71 9.67 2.46 4.98
N PHE A 72 8.86 2.10 5.98
CA PHE A 72 9.17 1.05 6.95
C PHE A 72 9.41 -0.33 6.29
N ILE A 73 8.77 -0.61 5.14
CA ILE A 73 9.01 -1.88 4.43
C ILE A 73 10.45 -1.97 3.93
N PHE A 74 11.05 -0.86 3.51
CA PHE A 74 12.44 -0.81 3.06
C PHE A 74 13.41 -1.05 4.23
N ASP A 75 13.07 -0.63 5.45
CA ASP A 75 13.86 -0.95 6.65
C ASP A 75 13.81 -2.45 6.98
N ARG A 76 12.62 -3.08 6.85
CA ARG A 76 12.49 -4.53 7.05
C ARG A 76 13.33 -5.32 6.06
N ILE A 77 13.32 -4.91 4.78
CA ILE A 77 14.16 -5.53 3.75
C ILE A 77 15.65 -5.29 4.06
N SER A 78 16.03 -4.08 4.48
CA SER A 78 17.40 -3.74 4.88
C SER A 78 17.91 -4.64 6.02
N GLN A 79 17.08 -4.87 7.04
CA GLN A 79 17.40 -5.72 8.18
C GLN A 79 17.55 -7.18 7.76
N ALA A 80 16.62 -7.71 6.98
CA ALA A 80 16.69 -9.07 6.45
C ALA A 80 17.96 -9.32 5.63
N LEU A 81 18.34 -8.37 4.76
CA LEU A 81 19.58 -8.48 3.97
C LEU A 81 20.86 -8.41 4.81
N LYS A 82 20.82 -7.81 6.01
CA LYS A 82 21.97 -7.77 6.93
C LYS A 82 22.11 -9.07 7.73
N GLU A 83 20.99 -9.68 8.08
CA GLU A 83 20.94 -10.92 8.85
C GLU A 83 21.25 -12.15 7.98
N HIS A 84 20.87 -12.13 6.70
CA HIS A 84 21.12 -13.22 5.76
C HIS A 84 22.33 -12.91 4.86
N LYS A 85 23.43 -13.65 5.05
CA LYS A 85 24.63 -13.55 4.19
C LYS A 85 24.44 -14.09 2.76
N SER A 86 23.31 -14.76 2.46
CA SER A 86 23.15 -15.53 1.21
C SER A 86 21.71 -15.63 0.65
N GLY A 87 20.73 -14.93 1.22
CA GLY A 87 19.34 -14.99 0.72
C GLY A 87 19.20 -14.18 -0.56
N GLU A 88 18.56 -14.73 -1.59
CA GLU A 88 18.33 -14.00 -2.84
C GLU A 88 17.62 -12.68 -2.52
N VAL A 89 18.11 -11.56 -3.06
CA VAL A 89 17.53 -10.21 -2.82
C VAL A 89 16.00 -10.22 -3.02
N LEU A 90 15.53 -11.02 -3.97
CA LEU A 90 14.11 -11.26 -4.23
C LEU A 90 13.34 -11.79 -3.02
N GLU A 91 13.89 -12.76 -2.27
CA GLU A 91 13.23 -13.34 -1.09
C GLU A 91 12.99 -12.28 0.00
N CYS A 92 13.97 -11.41 0.22
CA CYS A 92 13.82 -10.29 1.15
C CYS A 92 12.73 -9.30 0.72
N PHE A 93 12.51 -9.12 -0.59
CA PHE A 93 11.38 -8.32 -1.09
C PHE A 93 10.05 -9.07 -0.96
N LEU A 94 10.04 -10.38 -1.18
CA LEU A 94 8.83 -11.20 -1.07
C LEU A 94 8.31 -11.26 0.37
N MET A 95 9.20 -11.25 1.38
CA MET A 95 8.81 -11.34 2.79
C MET A 95 7.88 -10.21 3.25
N VAL A 96 7.95 -9.02 2.62
CA VAL A 96 7.10 -7.88 2.99
C VAL A 96 5.74 -7.88 2.28
N SER A 97 5.49 -8.82 1.36
CA SER A 97 4.28 -8.87 0.53
C SER A 97 2.98 -8.87 1.34
N ASP A 98 2.91 -9.70 2.39
CA ASP A 98 1.71 -9.77 3.24
C ASP A 98 1.50 -8.48 4.04
N THR A 99 2.60 -7.90 4.53
CA THR A 99 2.57 -6.61 5.24
C THR A 99 2.09 -5.49 4.32
N MET A 100 2.50 -5.49 3.05
CA MET A 100 2.04 -4.51 2.07
C MET A 100 0.54 -4.62 1.81
N LYS A 101 0.00 -5.84 1.67
CA LYS A 101 -1.44 -6.05 1.47
C LYS A 101 -2.26 -5.57 2.67
N LYS A 102 -1.87 -5.99 3.88
CA LYS A 102 -2.63 -5.74 5.11
C LYS A 102 -2.50 -4.31 5.63
N ASN A 103 -1.30 -3.74 5.60
CA ASN A 103 -1.04 -2.45 6.25
C ASN A 103 -1.09 -1.27 5.27
N LEU A 104 -0.87 -1.51 3.97
CA LEU A 104 -0.87 -0.45 2.95
C LEU A 104 -2.10 -0.47 2.04
N ASN A 105 -3.02 -1.42 2.24
CA ASN A 105 -4.18 -1.65 1.38
C ASN A 105 -3.81 -1.87 -0.09
N PHE A 106 -2.62 -2.43 -0.34
CA PHE A 106 -2.15 -2.73 -1.68
C PHE A 106 -2.81 -3.99 -2.22
N LYS A 107 -3.15 -3.93 -3.51
CA LYS A 107 -3.63 -5.10 -4.25
C LYS A 107 -2.47 -6.01 -4.61
N LYS A 108 -2.82 -7.17 -5.16
CA LYS A 108 -1.84 -8.16 -5.62
C LYS A 108 -0.92 -7.56 -6.68
N GLU A 109 -1.47 -6.81 -7.62
CA GLU A 109 -0.73 -6.18 -8.72
C GLU A 109 0.26 -5.13 -8.21
N ASP A 110 -0.14 -4.34 -7.21
CA ASP A 110 0.71 -3.34 -6.56
C ASP A 110 1.95 -3.99 -5.93
N VAL A 111 1.75 -5.12 -5.24
CA VAL A 111 2.83 -5.89 -4.60
C VAL A 111 3.70 -6.60 -5.62
N GLU A 112 3.12 -7.14 -6.70
CA GLU A 112 3.89 -7.79 -7.77
C GLU A 112 4.83 -6.80 -8.46
N VAL A 113 4.35 -5.59 -8.79
CA VAL A 113 5.21 -4.54 -9.36
C VAL A 113 6.34 -4.15 -8.39
N PHE A 114 6.05 -4.05 -7.09
CA PHE A 114 7.08 -3.77 -6.10
C PHE A 114 8.11 -4.91 -5.96
N THR A 115 7.67 -6.15 -5.87
CA THR A 115 8.58 -7.30 -5.69
C THR A 115 9.46 -7.55 -6.92
N ASN A 116 9.01 -7.16 -8.12
CA ASN A 116 9.84 -7.13 -9.33
C ASN A 116 11.07 -6.19 -9.22
N LEU A 117 11.02 -5.21 -8.31
CA LEU A 117 12.17 -4.36 -8.00
C LEU A 117 13.32 -5.17 -7.39
N GLY A 118 13.02 -6.16 -6.56
CA GLY A 118 14.01 -7.07 -5.99
C GLY A 118 14.78 -7.84 -7.06
N ARG A 119 14.09 -8.28 -8.14
CA ARG A 119 14.73 -8.93 -9.30
C ARG A 119 15.64 -7.98 -10.06
N THR A 120 15.18 -6.73 -10.21
CA THR A 120 15.92 -5.68 -10.94
C THR A 120 17.26 -5.36 -10.26
N ILE A 121 17.24 -5.18 -8.94
CA ILE A 121 18.40 -4.76 -8.16
C ILE A 121 19.47 -5.87 -8.08
N GLY A 122 19.08 -7.15 -8.17
CA GLY A 122 20.01 -8.27 -8.22
C GLY A 122 20.78 -8.42 -9.54
N SER A 123 20.44 -7.65 -10.58
CA SER A 123 21.11 -7.70 -11.90
C SER A 123 22.35 -6.79 -11.95
N SER A 124 23.38 -7.13 -12.73
CA SER A 124 24.73 -6.54 -12.65
C SER A 124 25.00 -5.32 -13.57
N ASN A 125 24.10 -4.96 -14.48
CA ASN A 125 24.33 -3.84 -15.42
C ASN A 125 23.57 -2.56 -15.03
N ARG A 126 24.32 -1.49 -14.71
CA ARG A 126 23.78 -0.19 -14.27
C ARG A 126 22.82 0.46 -15.29
N LYS A 127 23.10 0.37 -16.59
CA LYS A 127 22.21 0.92 -17.64
C LYS A 127 20.86 0.17 -17.69
N ASP A 128 20.89 -1.13 -17.46
CA ASP A 128 19.67 -1.96 -17.46
C ASP A 128 18.88 -1.78 -16.18
N GLN A 129 19.55 -1.59 -15.04
CA GLN A 129 18.91 -1.19 -13.79
C GLN A 129 18.20 0.16 -13.93
N GLU A 130 18.82 1.19 -14.53
CA GLU A 130 18.18 2.49 -14.74
C GLU A 130 16.90 2.38 -15.59
N LYS A 131 16.96 1.63 -16.70
CA LYS A 131 15.77 1.35 -17.53
C LYS A 131 14.68 0.63 -16.75
N SER A 132 15.07 -0.32 -15.91
CA SER A 132 14.14 -1.11 -15.09
C SER A 132 13.48 -0.28 -13.99
N PHE A 133 14.21 0.64 -13.34
CA PHE A 133 13.63 1.64 -12.43
C PHE A 133 12.59 2.51 -13.13
N LYS A 134 12.91 3.02 -14.32
CA LYS A 134 11.96 3.80 -15.14
C LYS A 134 10.70 3.00 -15.47
N LEU A 135 10.85 1.72 -15.83
CA LEU A 135 9.72 0.83 -16.11
C LEU A 135 8.83 0.63 -14.88
N ILE A 136 9.42 0.30 -13.73
CA ILE A 136 8.69 0.10 -12.48
C ILE A 136 7.96 1.38 -12.05
N LEU A 137 8.63 2.54 -12.13
CA LEU A 137 8.00 3.83 -11.83
C LEU A 137 6.83 4.14 -12.77
N ALA A 138 6.92 3.78 -14.06
CA ALA A 138 5.81 3.91 -15.00
C ALA A 138 4.63 2.99 -14.63
N GLN A 139 4.89 1.75 -14.23
CA GLN A 139 3.88 0.82 -13.75
C GLN A 139 3.19 1.33 -12.47
N ILE A 140 3.96 1.84 -11.50
CA ILE A 140 3.42 2.44 -10.28
C ILE A 140 2.52 3.65 -10.61
N LYS A 141 2.90 4.49 -11.59
CA LYS A 141 2.04 5.60 -12.03
C LYS A 141 0.74 5.11 -12.68
N ALA A 142 0.77 4.03 -13.44
CA ALA A 142 -0.43 3.41 -13.99
C ALA A 142 -1.35 2.89 -12.87
N LEU A 143 -0.79 2.23 -11.85
CA LEU A 143 -1.52 1.76 -10.68
C LEU A 143 -2.10 2.92 -9.85
N GLN A 144 -1.38 4.04 -9.71
CA GLN A 144 -1.93 5.25 -9.09
C GLN A 144 -3.13 5.81 -9.85
N LYS A 145 -3.07 5.81 -11.19
CA LYS A 145 -4.20 6.25 -12.03
C LYS A 145 -5.41 5.35 -11.82
N GLU A 146 -5.21 4.03 -11.79
CA GLU A 146 -6.26 3.06 -11.45
C GLU A 146 -6.85 3.32 -10.06
N ALA A 147 -5.99 3.40 -9.03
CA ALA A 147 -6.40 3.63 -7.65
C ALA A 147 -7.17 4.96 -7.48
N ARG A 148 -6.83 5.99 -8.27
CA ARG A 148 -7.57 7.26 -8.29
C ARG A 148 -8.99 7.09 -8.84
N LEU A 149 -9.14 6.40 -9.97
CA LEU A 149 -10.46 6.11 -10.55
C LEU A 149 -11.31 5.27 -9.60
N GLU A 150 -10.70 4.28 -8.95
CA GLU A 150 -11.39 3.46 -7.95
C GLU A 150 -11.81 4.26 -6.73
N LYS A 151 -10.95 5.13 -6.22
CA LYS A 151 -11.29 6.03 -5.12
C LYS A 151 -12.48 6.91 -5.49
N GLU A 152 -12.45 7.55 -6.66
CA GLU A 152 -13.53 8.44 -7.12
C GLU A 152 -14.86 7.70 -7.24
N LYS A 153 -14.85 6.47 -7.76
CA LYS A 153 -16.05 5.64 -7.92
C LYS A 153 -16.56 5.07 -6.58
N ASN A 154 -15.66 4.50 -5.79
CA ASN A 154 -16.02 3.61 -4.69
C ASN A 154 -16.09 4.32 -3.33
N GLU A 155 -15.32 5.39 -3.11
CA GLU A 155 -15.26 6.05 -1.80
C GLU A 155 -16.65 6.58 -1.37
N LYS A 156 -17.36 7.27 -2.27
CA LYS A 156 -18.70 7.79 -1.99
C LYS A 156 -19.74 6.67 -1.97
N MET A 157 -19.59 5.69 -2.86
CA MET A 157 -20.51 4.56 -2.97
C MET A 157 -20.54 3.70 -1.70
N PHE A 158 -19.38 3.30 -1.16
CA PHE A 158 -19.34 2.48 0.06
C PHE A 158 -19.84 3.22 1.31
N LYS A 159 -19.56 4.52 1.42
CA LYS A 159 -20.13 5.36 2.48
C LYS A 159 -21.67 5.38 2.42
N ASN A 160 -22.23 5.54 1.23
CA ASN A 160 -23.68 5.53 1.02
C ASN A 160 -24.29 4.14 1.26
N LEU A 161 -23.64 3.07 0.81
CA LEU A 161 -24.11 1.70 1.03
C LEU A 161 -24.14 1.34 2.52
N GLY A 162 -23.16 1.77 3.31
CA GLY A 162 -23.16 1.58 4.75
C GLY A 162 -24.40 2.20 5.40
N PHE A 163 -24.69 3.45 5.07
CA PHE A 163 -25.87 4.13 5.60
C PHE A 163 -27.19 3.50 5.14
N LEU A 164 -27.33 3.22 3.83
CA LEU A 164 -28.54 2.64 3.25
C LEU A 164 -28.81 1.22 3.77
N SER A 165 -27.77 0.40 3.95
CA SER A 165 -27.92 -0.94 4.53
C SER A 165 -28.39 -0.89 5.99
N GLY A 166 -27.88 0.05 6.78
CA GLY A 166 -28.36 0.31 8.13
C GLY A 166 -29.84 0.65 8.18
N LEU A 167 -30.28 1.56 7.31
CA LEU A 167 -31.70 1.92 7.20
C LEU A 167 -32.55 0.72 6.77
N ALA A 168 -32.10 -0.08 5.80
CA ALA A 168 -32.81 -1.26 5.35
C ALA A 168 -33.01 -2.29 6.49
N ILE A 169 -31.97 -2.54 7.29
CA ILE A 169 -32.04 -3.45 8.45
C ILE A 169 -33.04 -2.91 9.49
N VAL A 170 -33.01 -1.60 9.78
CA VAL A 170 -33.95 -0.96 10.71
C VAL A 170 -35.39 -1.11 10.22
N ILE A 171 -35.65 -0.92 8.91
CA ILE A 171 -36.99 -1.08 8.33
C ILE A 171 -37.49 -2.53 8.46
N ILE A 172 -36.61 -3.52 8.25
CA ILE A 172 -36.98 -4.95 8.35
C ILE A 172 -37.27 -5.37 9.80
N LEU A 173 -36.59 -4.76 10.79
CA LEU A 173 -36.72 -5.10 12.20
C LEU A 173 -37.86 -4.36 12.93
N LEU A 174 -38.42 -3.32 12.31
CA LEU A 174 -39.55 -2.54 12.83
C LEU A 174 -40.88 -3.24 12.58
#